data_AF-A0A1Q1FH47-F1
#
_entry.id   AF-A0A1Q1FH47-F1
#
_cell.length_a   1.000
_cell.length_b   1.000
_cell.length_c   1.000
_cell.angle_alpha   90.00
_cell.angle_beta   90.00
_cell.angle_gamma   90.00
#
_symmetry.space_group_name_H-M   'P 1'
#
loop_
_entity.id
_entity.type
_entity.pdbx_description
1 polymer ?
#
loop_
_entity_poly.entity_id
_entity_poly.type
_entity_poly.pdbx_seq_one_letter_code
_entity_poly.pdbx_strand_id
1 'polypeptide(L)'
;MIRYVLTVLLTVAILGLAMPAVEDTAGKRSDQQMANQVAEIERAAVSLVENEELPPEGEPGARRSITLRFPDDGLLSQAVTDVEIERVRTNMSVVHYRVEGRPGEQVVVDAPVVNAAGNDVRLGGTGEKEFVLTYERNETGAPTVFLKRR
;
A
#
# COMPACT_ATOMS: atom_id res chain seq x y z
N MET A 1 39.45 -21.16 -29.60
CA MET A 1 38.27 -20.38 -30.01
C MET A 1 36.97 -21.02 -29.52
N ILE A 2 36.72 -22.31 -29.79
CA ILE A 2 35.45 -22.99 -29.43
C ILE A 2 35.16 -23.01 -27.91
N ARG A 3 36.21 -23.10 -27.08
CA ARG A 3 36.09 -23.02 -25.61
C ARG A 3 35.41 -21.73 -25.16
N TYR A 4 35.77 -20.57 -25.73
CA TYR A 4 35.16 -19.29 -25.35
C TYR A 4 33.69 -19.22 -25.76
N VAL A 5 33.37 -19.68 -26.97
CA VAL A 5 31.98 -19.75 -27.46
C VAL A 5 31.13 -20.62 -26.55
N LEU A 6 31.64 -21.81 -26.19
CA LEU A 6 30.94 -22.73 -25.29
C LEU A 6 30.75 -22.13 -23.89
N THR A 7 31.74 -21.36 -23.40
CA THR A 7 31.64 -20.68 -22.11
C THR A 7 30.57 -19.60 -22.15
N VAL A 8 30.54 -18.76 -23.19
CA VAL A 8 29.52 -17.71 -23.37
C VAL A 8 28.12 -18.31 -23.49
N LEU A 9 27.95 -19.36 -24.29
CA LEU A 9 26.67 -20.05 -24.42
C LEU A 9 26.21 -20.66 -23.10
N LEU A 10 27.12 -21.28 -22.34
CA LEU A 10 26.82 -21.83 -21.03
C LEU A 10 26.41 -20.72 -20.04
N THR A 11 27.11 -19.58 -20.03
CA THR A 11 26.76 -18.44 -19.18
C THR A 11 25.37 -17.90 -19.53
N VAL A 12 25.06 -17.72 -20.81
CA VAL A 12 23.72 -17.26 -21.25
C VAL A 12 22.64 -18.28 -20.86
N ALA A 13 22.91 -19.58 -21.02
CA ALA A 13 21.96 -20.63 -20.62
C ALA A 13 21.69 -20.61 -19.11
N ILE A 14 22.72 -20.44 -18.28
CA ILE A 14 22.57 -20.33 -16.82
C ILE A 14 21.80 -19.06 -16.44
N LEU A 15 22.12 -17.92 -17.06
CA LEU A 15 21.43 -16.65 -16.80
C LEU A 15 19.95 -16.70 -17.19
N GLY A 16 19.62 -17.31 -18.33
CA GLY A 16 18.24 -17.49 -18.76
C GLY A 16 17.42 -18.35 -17.80
N LEU A 17 18.01 -19.37 -17.19
CA LEU A 17 17.36 -20.20 -16.18
C LEU A 17 17.20 -19.50 -14.83
N ALA A 18 18.03 -18.49 -14.53
CA ALA A 18 17.97 -17.76 -13.26
C ALA A 18 16.91 -16.65 -13.23
N MET A 19 16.52 -16.08 -14.39
CA MET A 19 15.59 -14.94 -14.44
C MET A 19 14.24 -15.19 -13.76
N PRO A 20 13.53 -16.33 -13.98
CA PRO A 20 12.24 -16.57 -13.35
C PRO A 20 12.30 -16.57 -11.81
N ALA A 21 13.43 -17.02 -11.24
CA ALA A 21 13.64 -17.00 -9.80
C ALA A 21 13.82 -15.57 -9.27
N VAL A 22 14.46 -14.68 -10.05
CA VAL A 22 14.60 -13.26 -9.70
C VAL A 22 13.24 -12.57 -9.73
N GLU A 23 12.41 -12.82 -10.75
CA GLU A 23 11.07 -12.23 -10.86
C GLU A 23 10.16 -12.62 -9.70
N ASP A 24 10.11 -13.90 -9.32
CA ASP A 24 9.30 -14.37 -8.18
C ASP A 24 9.78 -13.80 -6.84
N THR A 25 11.10 -13.68 -6.64
CA THR A 25 11.66 -13.07 -5.43
C THR A 25 11.43 -11.56 -5.35
N ALA A 26 11.52 -10.86 -6.49
CA ALA A 26 11.17 -9.44 -6.59
C ALA A 26 9.70 -9.19 -6.25
N GLY A 27 8.80 -10.02 -6.80
CA GLY A 27 7.37 -9.96 -6.50
C GLY A 27 7.06 -10.17 -5.02
N LYS A 28 7.59 -11.22 -4.39
CA LYS A 28 7.41 -11.49 -2.94
C LYS A 28 7.93 -10.37 -2.05
N ARG A 29 9.04 -9.75 -2.44
CA ARG A 29 9.60 -8.62 -1.69
C ARG A 29 8.68 -7.40 -1.75
N SER A 30 8.16 -7.07 -2.93
CA SER A 30 7.19 -5.98 -3.10
C SER A 30 5.89 -6.25 -2.35
N ASP A 31 5.44 -7.51 -2.33
CA ASP A 31 4.26 -7.99 -1.59
C ASP A 31 4.43 -7.75 -0.09
N GLN A 32 5.55 -8.22 0.48
CA GLN A 32 5.87 -8.03 1.89
C GLN A 32 6.05 -6.55 2.26
N GLN A 33 6.61 -5.75 1.35
CA GLN A 33 6.70 -4.31 1.53
C GLN A 33 5.30 -3.67 1.60
N MET A 34 4.40 -4.06 0.70
CA MET A 34 3.03 -3.53 0.68
C MET A 34 2.25 -3.93 1.93
N ALA A 35 2.35 -5.19 2.36
CA ALA A 35 1.75 -5.65 3.61
C ALA A 35 2.20 -4.81 4.82
N ASN A 36 3.47 -4.44 4.89
CA ASN A 36 3.97 -3.55 5.94
C ASN A 36 3.40 -2.13 5.85
N GLN A 37 3.19 -1.60 4.63
CA GLN A 37 2.57 -0.29 4.42
C GLN A 37 1.10 -0.29 4.89
N VAL A 38 0.35 -1.34 4.55
CA VAL A 38 -1.05 -1.48 4.99
C VAL A 38 -1.14 -1.59 6.50
N ALA A 39 -0.26 -2.37 7.13
CA ALA A 39 -0.18 -2.47 8.59
C ALA A 39 0.21 -1.14 9.28
N GLU A 40 0.91 -0.23 8.58
CA GLU A 40 1.17 1.12 9.08
C GLU A 40 -0.08 2.01 9.02
N ILE A 41 -0.85 1.95 7.92
CA ILE A 41 -2.14 2.63 7.80
C ILE A 41 -3.10 2.15 8.89
N GLU A 42 -3.23 0.84 9.06
CA GLU A 42 -4.10 0.25 10.08
C GLU A 42 -3.74 0.73 11.48
N ARG A 43 -2.46 0.61 11.87
CA ARG A 43 -1.99 1.09 13.18
C ARG A 43 -2.23 2.58 13.39
N ALA A 44 -2.00 3.40 12.36
CA ALA A 44 -2.22 4.84 12.46
C ALA A 44 -3.71 5.18 12.58
N ALA A 45 -4.58 4.52 11.81
CA ALA A 45 -6.01 4.74 11.81
C ALA A 45 -6.67 4.24 13.10
N VAL A 46 -6.35 3.01 13.53
CA VAL A 46 -6.81 2.43 14.80
C VAL A 46 -6.33 3.29 15.98
N SER A 47 -5.07 3.73 15.96
CA SER A 47 -4.55 4.61 17.02
C SER A 47 -5.32 5.92 17.12
N LEU A 48 -5.73 6.52 16.00
CA LEU A 48 -6.58 7.72 16.00
C LEU A 48 -7.98 7.43 16.56
N VAL A 49 -8.59 6.32 16.17
CA VAL A 49 -9.94 5.96 16.63
C VAL A 49 -9.97 5.59 18.12
N GLU A 50 -8.94 4.90 18.61
CA GLU A 50 -8.91 4.38 19.99
C GLU A 50 -8.36 5.37 21.02
N ASN A 51 -7.44 6.26 20.62
CA ASN A 51 -6.71 7.11 21.58
C ASN A 51 -7.07 8.59 21.51
N GLU A 52 -7.70 9.05 20.44
CA GLU A 52 -8.04 10.46 20.27
C GLU A 52 -9.54 10.70 20.51
N GLU A 53 -9.88 11.83 21.13
CA GLU A 53 -11.27 12.24 21.27
C GLU A 53 -11.83 12.74 19.94
N LEU A 54 -13.07 12.34 19.64
CA LEU A 54 -13.76 12.80 18.45
C LEU A 54 -14.12 14.29 18.65
N PRO A 55 -13.64 15.20 17.78
CA PRO A 55 -13.90 16.63 17.92
C PRO A 55 -15.41 16.94 17.77
N PRO A 56 -15.84 18.11 18.29
CA PRO A 56 -17.15 18.67 18.01
C PRO A 56 -17.41 18.84 16.50
N GLU A 57 -18.68 18.91 16.11
CA GLU A 57 -19.06 19.18 14.71
C GLU A 57 -18.44 20.49 14.20
N GLY A 58 -17.75 20.40 13.06
CA GLY A 58 -17.12 21.55 12.41
C GLY A 58 -15.73 21.92 12.92
N GLU A 59 -15.20 21.21 13.92
CA GLU A 59 -13.82 21.39 14.37
C GLU A 59 -12.87 20.37 13.75
N PRO A 60 -11.65 20.80 13.34
CA PRO A 60 -10.65 19.89 12.81
C PRO A 60 -10.18 18.92 13.90
N GLY A 61 -10.16 17.64 13.57
CA GLY A 61 -9.79 16.60 14.52
C GLY A 61 -8.31 16.28 14.57
N ALA A 62 -7.98 15.22 15.33
CA ALA A 62 -6.62 14.75 15.47
C ALA A 62 -6.03 14.36 14.11
N ARG A 63 -4.76 14.72 13.88
CA ARG A 63 -4.04 14.50 12.63
C ARG A 63 -2.79 13.67 12.86
N ARG A 64 -2.51 12.76 11.93
CA ARG A 64 -1.29 11.97 11.93
C ARG A 64 -0.71 11.87 10.53
N SER A 65 0.54 12.30 10.38
CA SER A 65 1.30 12.11 9.15
C SER A 65 1.91 10.72 9.14
N ILE A 66 1.74 9.99 8.03
CA ILE A 66 2.41 8.73 7.75
C ILE A 66 3.14 8.83 6.42
N THR A 67 4.20 8.05 6.28
CA THR A 67 5.01 8.02 5.08
C THR A 67 4.93 6.63 4.48
N LEU A 68 4.22 6.50 3.36
CA LEU A 68 4.07 5.24 2.67
C LEU A 68 5.10 5.09 1.56
N ARG A 69 5.74 3.92 1.50
CA ARG A 69 6.73 3.55 0.49
C ARG A 69 6.17 2.52 -0.47
N PHE A 70 5.73 3.00 -1.63
CA PHE A 70 5.27 2.14 -2.70
C PHE A 70 6.47 1.52 -3.43
N PRO A 71 6.45 0.20 -3.71
CA PRO A 71 7.49 -0.44 -4.51
C PRO A 71 7.64 0.25 -5.87
N ASP A 72 8.89 0.53 -6.24
CA ASP A 72 9.25 0.99 -7.58
C ASP A 72 9.49 -0.22 -8.50
N ASP A 73 9.35 -0.02 -9.82
CA ASP A 73 9.73 -1.01 -10.81
C ASP A 73 11.27 -1.08 -10.91
N GLY A 74 11.85 -2.24 -10.66
CA GLY A 74 13.30 -2.42 -10.65
C GLY A 74 13.74 -3.89 -10.67
N LEU A 75 15.05 -4.11 -10.81
CA LEU A 75 15.63 -5.47 -10.91
C LEU A 75 15.27 -6.41 -9.75
N LEU A 76 14.95 -5.87 -8.58
CA LEU A 76 14.66 -6.61 -7.36
C LEU A 76 13.31 -6.25 -6.73
N SER A 77 12.47 -5.48 -7.42
CA SER A 77 11.14 -5.07 -6.96
C SER A 77 10.19 -4.91 -8.13
N GLN A 78 8.96 -5.37 -7.97
CA GLN A 78 7.89 -5.10 -8.92
C GLN A 78 7.00 -3.96 -8.45
N ALA A 79 6.53 -3.14 -9.39
CA ALA A 79 5.65 -2.02 -9.09
C ALA A 79 4.28 -2.49 -8.58
N VAL A 80 3.67 -1.65 -7.76
CA VAL A 80 2.25 -1.79 -7.45
C VAL A 80 1.43 -1.21 -8.61
N THR A 81 0.48 -1.99 -9.09
CA THR A 81 -0.38 -1.62 -10.23
C THR A 81 -1.66 -0.95 -9.78
N ASP A 82 -2.16 -1.34 -8.60
CA ASP A 82 -3.46 -0.90 -8.10
C ASP A 82 -3.45 -0.97 -6.57
N VAL A 83 -3.95 0.09 -5.92
CA VAL A 83 -4.21 0.12 -4.48
C VAL A 83 -5.49 0.92 -4.27
N GLU A 84 -6.49 0.26 -3.72
CA GLU A 84 -7.80 0.83 -3.43
C GLU A 84 -8.19 0.53 -1.99
N ILE A 85 -8.70 1.53 -1.27
CA ILE A 85 -9.24 1.39 0.07
C ILE A 85 -10.74 1.65 -0.03
N GLU A 86 -11.52 0.60 0.19
CA GLU A 86 -12.98 0.65 0.16
C GLU A 86 -13.52 0.58 1.60
N ARG A 87 -14.44 1.48 1.93
CA ARG A 87 -15.14 1.41 3.22
C ARG A 87 -16.31 0.43 3.13
N VAL A 88 -16.12 -0.76 3.69
CA VAL A 88 -17.14 -1.82 3.66
C VAL A 88 -18.18 -1.67 4.78
N ARG A 89 -17.80 -1.10 5.94
CA ARG A 89 -18.71 -0.86 7.09
C ARG A 89 -18.43 0.44 7.82
N THR A 90 -19.26 0.76 8.81
CA THR A 90 -19.12 1.97 9.64
C THR A 90 -17.79 2.06 10.38
N ASN A 91 -17.16 0.94 10.73
CA ASN A 91 -15.91 0.89 11.50
C ASN A 91 -14.81 0.06 10.81
N MET A 92 -14.97 -0.31 9.54
CA MET A 92 -14.08 -1.25 8.87
C MET A 92 -13.95 -0.90 7.39
N SER A 93 -12.71 -0.99 6.90
CA SER A 93 -12.35 -0.78 5.50
C SER A 93 -11.56 -1.98 5.00
N VAL A 94 -11.55 -2.21 3.68
CA VAL A 94 -10.73 -3.24 3.05
C VAL A 94 -9.79 -2.55 2.09
N VAL A 95 -8.50 -2.90 2.20
CA VAL A 95 -7.47 -2.47 1.26
C VAL A 95 -7.26 -3.57 0.25
N HIS A 96 -7.53 -3.26 -1.01
CA HIS A 96 -7.22 -4.08 -2.16
C HIS A 96 -5.92 -3.57 -2.76
N TYR A 97 -4.93 -4.45 -2.96
CA TYR A 97 -3.74 -4.09 -3.72
C TYR A 97 -3.30 -5.19 -4.67
N ARG A 98 -2.57 -4.79 -5.71
CA ARG A 98 -2.00 -5.72 -6.68
C ARG A 98 -0.58 -5.31 -7.05
N VAL A 99 0.37 -6.17 -6.71
CA VAL A 99 1.74 -6.12 -7.24
C VAL A 99 1.76 -6.77 -8.62
N GLU A 100 2.55 -6.23 -9.54
CA GLU A 100 2.75 -6.85 -10.85
C GLU A 100 3.25 -8.32 -10.69
N GLY A 101 2.81 -9.21 -11.60
CA GLY A 101 3.16 -10.63 -11.55
C GLY A 101 2.57 -11.42 -10.36
N ARG A 102 1.75 -10.80 -9.51
CA ARG A 102 1.17 -11.41 -8.31
C ARG A 102 -0.36 -11.39 -8.33
N PRO A 103 -1.04 -12.35 -7.68
CA PRO A 103 -2.47 -12.24 -7.40
C PRO A 103 -2.77 -10.98 -6.59
N GLY A 104 -3.96 -10.41 -6.77
CA GLY A 104 -4.41 -9.31 -5.90
C GLY A 104 -4.67 -9.81 -4.48
N GLU A 105 -4.29 -9.00 -3.50
CA GLU A 105 -4.47 -9.29 -2.08
C GLU A 105 -5.49 -8.33 -1.45
N GLN A 106 -6.14 -8.80 -0.38
CA GLN A 106 -7.15 -8.05 0.35
C GLN A 106 -6.81 -8.09 1.84
N VAL A 107 -6.71 -6.92 2.45
CA VAL A 107 -6.39 -6.78 3.87
C VAL A 107 -7.47 -5.96 4.54
N VAL A 108 -8.00 -6.48 5.64
CA VAL A 108 -9.01 -5.78 6.45
C VAL A 108 -8.31 -4.77 7.35
N VAL A 109 -8.88 -3.57 7.44
CA VAL A 109 -8.46 -2.50 8.32
C VAL A 109 -9.62 -2.17 9.26
N ASP A 110 -9.39 -2.32 10.56
CA ASP A 110 -10.38 -2.06 11.62
C ASP A 110 -10.59 -0.57 11.92
N ALA A 111 -10.62 0.25 10.87
CA ALA A 111 -10.93 1.67 10.95
C ALA A 111 -11.69 2.11 9.69
N PRO A 112 -12.60 3.10 9.80
CA PRO A 112 -13.30 3.66 8.66
C PRO A 112 -12.44 4.70 7.93
N VAL A 113 -11.71 4.25 6.92
CA VAL A 113 -10.80 5.10 6.12
C VAL A 113 -11.48 5.50 4.82
N VAL A 114 -11.52 6.80 4.54
CA VAL A 114 -12.05 7.37 3.29
C VAL A 114 -11.12 8.45 2.77
N ASN A 115 -11.28 8.84 1.50
CA ASN A 115 -10.54 9.96 0.93
C ASN A 115 -11.10 11.31 1.43
N ALA A 116 -10.40 12.41 1.13
CA ALA A 116 -10.83 13.75 1.52
C ALA A 116 -12.22 14.18 1.00
N ALA A 117 -12.78 13.48 0.01
CA ALA A 117 -14.12 13.68 -0.52
C ALA A 117 -15.16 12.69 0.02
N GLY A 118 -14.79 11.84 1.00
CA GLY A 118 -15.68 10.85 1.61
C GLY A 118 -15.92 9.57 0.80
N ASN A 119 -15.17 9.35 -0.28
CA ASN A 119 -15.27 8.16 -1.15
C ASN A 119 -14.06 7.24 -0.96
N ASP A 120 -14.03 6.14 -1.71
CA ASP A 120 -12.91 5.19 -1.73
C ASP A 120 -11.59 5.88 -2.08
N VAL A 121 -10.50 5.40 -1.45
CA VAL A 121 -9.16 5.95 -1.66
C VAL A 121 -8.47 5.13 -2.74
N ARG A 122 -8.02 5.78 -3.82
CA ARG A 122 -7.07 5.16 -4.75
C ARG A 122 -5.67 5.71 -4.53
N LEU A 123 -4.75 4.82 -4.15
CA LEU A 123 -3.36 5.14 -3.88
C LEU A 123 -2.50 4.69 -5.08
N GLY A 124 -2.42 5.53 -6.10
CA GLY A 124 -1.61 5.23 -7.29
C GLY A 124 -0.17 5.71 -7.17
N GLY A 125 0.75 4.99 -7.82
CA GLY A 125 2.12 5.40 -8.16
C GLY A 125 3.23 4.77 -7.31
N THR A 126 4.47 5.17 -7.56
CA THR A 126 5.66 4.53 -6.97
C THR A 126 6.41 5.47 -6.01
N GLY A 127 7.34 4.91 -5.24
CA GLY A 127 8.23 5.64 -4.34
C GLY A 127 7.61 6.08 -3.01
N GLU A 128 8.32 6.95 -2.30
CA GLU A 128 7.90 7.47 -1.00
C GLU A 128 6.86 8.60 -1.15
N LYS A 129 5.77 8.51 -0.37
CA LYS A 129 4.67 9.47 -0.38
C LYS A 129 4.17 9.73 1.02
N GLU A 130 3.99 11.01 1.34
CA GLU A 130 3.46 11.43 2.62
C GLU A 130 1.94 11.59 2.56
N PHE A 131 1.26 11.01 3.54
CA PHE A 131 -0.17 11.13 3.73
C PHE A 131 -0.48 11.63 5.14
N VAL A 132 -1.59 12.33 5.26
CA VAL A 132 -2.12 12.81 6.53
C VAL A 132 -3.45 12.13 6.75
N LEU A 133 -3.55 11.38 7.84
CA LEU A 133 -4.79 10.85 8.37
C LEU A 133 -5.39 11.90 9.30
N THR A 134 -6.67 12.16 9.16
CA THR A 134 -7.41 13.12 9.99
C THR A 134 -8.66 12.44 10.52
N TYR A 135 -8.83 12.42 11.84
CA TYR A 135 -9.99 11.80 12.46
C TYR A 135 -11.08 12.85 12.71
N GLU A 136 -12.12 12.84 11.88
CA GLU A 136 -13.18 13.85 11.89
C GLU A 136 -14.55 13.18 11.78
N ARG A 137 -15.59 13.98 12.04
CA ARG A 137 -16.97 13.59 11.85
C ARG A 137 -17.35 13.85 10.38
N ASN A 138 -17.89 12.83 9.72
CA ASN A 138 -18.38 13.01 8.34
C ASN A 138 -19.70 13.81 8.32
N GLU A 139 -20.23 14.07 7.11
CA GLU A 139 -21.50 14.80 6.92
C GLU A 139 -22.71 14.15 7.63
N THR A 140 -22.64 12.86 7.96
CA THR A 140 -23.72 12.13 8.65
C THR A 140 -23.51 12.01 10.15
N GLY A 141 -22.48 12.64 10.72
CA GLY A 141 -22.22 12.55 12.15
C GLY A 141 -21.43 11.31 12.58
N ALA A 142 -20.95 10.48 11.65
CA ALA A 142 -20.20 9.27 11.95
C ALA A 142 -18.68 9.53 12.06
N PRO A 143 -17.99 8.91 13.03
CA PRO A 143 -16.54 8.99 13.13
C PRO A 143 -15.89 8.38 11.88
N THR A 144 -15.01 9.14 11.24
CA THR A 144 -14.39 8.74 9.98
C THR A 144 -12.94 9.24 9.92
N VAL A 145 -12.04 8.40 9.40
CA VAL A 145 -10.63 8.75 9.20
C VAL A 145 -10.44 9.16 7.73
N PHE A 146 -10.14 10.43 7.51
CA PHE A 146 -9.87 10.98 6.19
C PHE A 146 -8.38 10.85 5.86
N LEU A 147 -8.07 10.19 4.75
CA LEU A 147 -6.73 10.10 4.21
C LEU A 147 -6.55 11.16 3.11
N LYS A 148 -5.56 12.04 3.29
CA LYS A 148 -5.20 13.08 2.33
C LYS A 148 -3.72 13.01 1.99
N ARG A 149 -3.38 13.15 0.71
CA ARG A 149 -1.99 13.31 0.28
C ARG A 149 -1.46 14.68 0.70
N ARG A 150 -0.24 14.73 1.25
CA ARG A 150 0.43 16.00 1.59
C ARG A 150 1.00 16.71 0.36
#